data_AF-A0A3B4GSK4-F1
#
_entry.id   AF-A0A3B4GSK4-F1
#
_cell.length_a   1.000
_cell.length_b   1.000
_cell.length_c   1.000
_cell.angle_alpha   90.00
_cell.angle_beta   90.00
_cell.angle_gamma   90.00
#
_symmetry.space_group_name_H-M   'P 1'
#
loop_
_entity.id
_entity.type
_entity.pdbx_description
1 polymer ?
#
loop_
_entity_poly.entity_id
_entity_poly.type
_entity_poly.pdbx_seq_one_letter_code
_entity_poly.pdbx_strand_id
1 'polypeptide(L)'
;MPVCSRSSAWVLATFSKSLFALSLGKAALSRPGSPLLAPAAGQASTRGSMTATGMSQRMVWVDLEMTGLDVEKDQIIEMACLITDCNLNILAEGPNVIIKQPDELLEGMSEWCKEHHGKVTEYEFLSFVRQHTPPGQCPLAGNSVHADKRFLDKYMPQFMYHLHYRIIDVSTIKELSRRWFPEEYKMVPHKKATHRALEDIRESIKELQYYRANIFKASEKNCTIVENGARTNSKTHF
;
A
#
# COMPACT_ATOMS: atom_id res chain seq x y z
N MET A 1 14.03 -48.19 -4.37
CA MET A 1 12.87 -48.59 -5.20
C MET A 1 11.69 -47.71 -4.82
N PRO A 2 10.99 -47.12 -5.80
CA PRO A 2 10.13 -45.95 -5.61
C PRO A 2 8.65 -46.31 -5.38
N VAL A 3 7.95 -45.46 -4.63
CA VAL A 3 6.50 -45.53 -4.42
C VAL A 3 5.81 -44.70 -5.50
N CYS A 4 4.80 -45.34 -6.10
CA CYS A 4 4.10 -44.96 -7.32
C CYS A 4 3.03 -43.87 -7.08
N SER A 5 2.95 -42.96 -8.03
CA SER A 5 1.97 -41.88 -8.21
C SER A 5 0.54 -42.37 -8.44
N ARG A 6 -0.47 -41.63 -7.96
CA ARG A 6 -1.77 -41.52 -8.65
C ARG A 6 -2.33 -40.09 -8.56
N SER A 7 -2.49 -39.50 -9.75
CA SER A 7 -3.19 -38.26 -10.04
C SER A 7 -4.69 -38.47 -10.06
N SER A 8 -5.45 -37.51 -9.53
CA SER A 8 -6.92 -37.46 -9.58
C SER A 8 -7.37 -36.48 -10.66
N ALA A 9 -8.01 -37.00 -11.70
CA ALA A 9 -8.66 -36.22 -12.76
C ALA A 9 -10.05 -35.76 -12.31
N TRP A 10 -10.35 -34.48 -12.47
CA TRP A 10 -11.68 -33.90 -12.26
C TRP A 10 -12.46 -33.90 -13.58
N VAL A 11 -13.69 -34.42 -13.50
CA VAL A 11 -14.67 -34.55 -14.59
C VAL A 11 -15.37 -33.21 -14.83
N LEU A 12 -15.34 -32.73 -16.07
CA LEU A 12 -16.15 -31.59 -16.55
C LEU A 12 -17.51 -32.10 -17.03
N ALA A 13 -18.59 -31.63 -16.41
CA ALA A 13 -19.95 -31.84 -16.89
C ALA A 13 -20.41 -30.63 -17.72
N THR A 14 -20.81 -30.89 -18.97
CA THR A 14 -21.33 -29.95 -19.94
C THR A 14 -22.85 -29.77 -19.77
N PHE A 15 -23.32 -28.52 -19.72
CA PHE A 15 -24.75 -28.17 -19.69
C PHE A 15 -25.29 -27.95 -21.11
N SER A 16 -26.37 -28.66 -21.43
CA SER A 16 -27.08 -28.65 -22.71
C SER A 16 -27.98 -27.41 -22.85
N LYS A 17 -27.94 -26.78 -24.04
CA LYS A 17 -28.79 -25.66 -24.46
C LYS A 17 -30.10 -26.20 -25.05
N SER A 18 -31.24 -25.65 -24.61
CA SER A 18 -32.51 -25.79 -25.33
C SER A 18 -32.92 -24.42 -25.89
N LEU A 19 -33.09 -24.36 -27.21
CA LEU A 19 -33.63 -23.23 -27.98
C LEU A 19 -35.13 -23.44 -28.19
N PHE A 20 -35.92 -22.39 -28.00
CA PHE A 20 -37.23 -22.22 -28.66
C PHE A 20 -37.51 -20.72 -28.84
N ALA A 21 -37.62 -20.27 -30.10
CA ALA A 21 -38.49 -19.16 -30.53
C ALA A 21 -38.41 -19.00 -32.06
N LEU A 22 -39.51 -19.34 -32.73
CA LEU A 22 -39.82 -18.92 -34.10
C LEU A 22 -40.70 -17.67 -34.04
N SER A 23 -40.45 -16.68 -34.91
CA SER A 23 -41.45 -16.21 -35.89
C SER A 23 -40.87 -15.13 -36.81
N LEU A 24 -41.20 -15.26 -38.09
CA LEU A 24 -40.80 -14.44 -39.23
C LEU A 24 -41.53 -13.08 -39.30
N GLY A 25 -40.88 -12.10 -39.93
CA GLY A 25 -41.53 -10.95 -40.57
C GLY A 25 -40.57 -10.19 -41.49
N LYS A 26 -40.67 -10.42 -42.80
CA LYS A 26 -39.99 -9.65 -43.86
C LYS A 26 -40.86 -8.47 -44.30
N ALA A 27 -40.28 -7.29 -44.52
CA ALA A 27 -40.67 -6.37 -45.58
C ALA A 27 -39.57 -5.30 -45.81
N ALA A 28 -39.39 -4.90 -47.06
CA ALA A 28 -38.30 -4.06 -47.56
C ALA A 28 -38.81 -2.75 -48.20
N LEU A 29 -37.85 -1.84 -48.43
CA LEU A 29 -37.85 -0.63 -49.29
C LEU A 29 -38.56 0.66 -48.81
N SER A 30 -37.79 1.72 -48.59
CA SER A 30 -37.56 2.85 -49.53
C SER A 30 -36.93 4.08 -48.84
N ARG A 31 -36.02 4.77 -49.54
CA ARG A 31 -35.51 6.15 -49.28
C ARG A 31 -36.33 7.13 -50.17
N PRO A 32 -36.33 8.49 -50.02
CA PRO A 32 -35.29 9.38 -49.42
C PRO A 32 -35.81 10.64 -48.64
N GLY A 33 -34.90 11.42 -48.04
CA GLY A 33 -35.10 12.88 -47.85
C GLY A 33 -34.76 13.54 -46.50
N SER A 34 -33.61 14.25 -46.47
CA SER A 34 -33.29 15.47 -45.70
C SER A 34 -32.91 15.41 -44.20
N PRO A 35 -31.98 16.29 -43.72
CA PRO A 35 -31.28 16.13 -42.45
C PRO A 35 -31.97 16.87 -41.30
N LEU A 36 -32.10 16.23 -40.14
CA LEU A 36 -32.46 16.89 -38.89
C LEU A 36 -31.21 17.04 -38.01
N LEU A 37 -30.95 18.28 -37.58
CA LEU A 37 -29.95 18.68 -36.60
C LEU A 37 -30.02 17.80 -35.34
N ALA A 38 -28.88 17.21 -34.95
CA ALA A 38 -28.67 16.70 -33.60
C ALA A 38 -28.25 17.86 -32.66
N PRO A 39 -28.81 18.01 -31.46
CA PRO A 39 -28.25 18.91 -30.47
C PRO A 39 -27.00 18.28 -29.85
N ALA A 40 -25.99 19.12 -29.65
CA ALA A 40 -24.70 18.77 -29.09
C ALA A 40 -24.83 18.08 -27.71
N ALA A 41 -24.16 16.95 -27.57
CA ALA A 41 -23.94 16.29 -26.29
C ALA A 41 -23.18 17.26 -25.36
N GLY A 42 -23.88 17.81 -24.38
CA GLY A 42 -23.27 18.49 -23.25
C GLY A 42 -22.40 17.51 -22.47
N GLN A 43 -21.11 17.80 -22.40
CA GLN A 43 -20.13 17.04 -21.62
C GLN A 43 -20.55 17.04 -20.15
N ALA A 44 -21.08 15.91 -19.68
CA ALA A 44 -21.18 15.62 -18.27
C ALA A 44 -19.76 15.50 -17.71
N SER A 45 -19.39 16.49 -16.90
CA SER A 45 -18.11 16.62 -16.19
C SER A 45 -17.75 15.33 -15.41
N THR A 46 -16.80 14.57 -15.95
CA THR A 46 -16.10 13.46 -15.30
C THR A 46 -15.23 13.97 -14.15
N ARG A 47 -15.83 14.35 -13.02
CA ARG A 47 -15.10 14.75 -11.79
C ARG A 47 -14.87 13.61 -10.79
N GLY A 48 -15.39 12.41 -11.05
CA GLY A 48 -15.33 11.28 -10.12
C GLY A 48 -14.12 10.33 -10.24
N SER A 49 -13.25 10.50 -11.25
CA SER A 49 -12.25 9.46 -11.59
C SER A 49 -10.79 9.79 -11.20
N MET A 50 -10.46 11.03 -10.83
CA MET A 50 -9.04 11.44 -10.64
C MET A 50 -8.54 11.32 -9.18
N THR A 51 -9.43 11.34 -8.19
CA THR A 51 -9.05 11.22 -6.76
C THR A 51 -8.70 9.78 -6.38
N ALA A 52 -9.41 8.79 -6.93
CA ALA A 52 -9.17 7.37 -6.67
C ALA A 52 -7.78 6.91 -7.16
N THR A 53 -7.31 7.43 -8.30
CA THR A 53 -5.98 7.12 -8.86
C THR A 53 -4.82 7.61 -8.01
N GLY A 54 -4.99 8.69 -7.24
CA GLY A 54 -3.95 9.19 -6.34
C GLY A 54 -3.85 8.36 -5.06
N MET A 55 -4.99 7.91 -4.51
CA MET A 55 -4.99 7.13 -3.26
C MET A 55 -4.45 5.71 -3.45
N SER A 56 -4.67 5.10 -4.61
CA SER A 56 -4.18 3.74 -4.92
C SER A 56 -2.66 3.64 -5.03
N GLN A 57 -1.96 4.77 -5.21
CA GLN A 57 -0.50 4.84 -5.31
C GLN A 57 0.16 5.24 -3.98
N ARG A 58 -0.61 5.33 -2.90
CA ARG A 58 -0.07 5.58 -1.57
C ARG A 58 0.70 4.37 -1.06
N MET A 59 1.58 4.62 -0.10
CA MET A 59 2.40 3.59 0.55
C MET A 59 2.07 3.58 2.03
N VAL A 60 1.94 2.37 2.60
CA VAL A 60 1.71 2.16 4.03
C VAL A 60 3.03 1.78 4.67
N TRP A 61 3.66 2.73 5.34
CA TRP A 61 4.93 2.53 6.01
C TRP A 61 4.70 1.95 7.39
N VAL A 62 5.38 0.86 7.68
CA VAL A 62 5.32 0.17 8.97
C VAL A 62 6.73 -0.22 9.38
N ASP A 63 6.96 -0.17 10.68
CA ASP A 63 8.13 -0.73 11.34
C ASP A 63 7.67 -1.37 12.64
N LEU A 64 8.22 -2.55 12.92
CA LEU A 64 7.91 -3.35 14.09
C LEU A 64 9.17 -3.57 14.91
N GLU A 65 9.03 -3.41 16.22
CA GLU A 65 10.01 -3.96 17.16
C GLU A 65 9.47 -5.29 17.69
N MET A 66 10.27 -6.34 17.65
CA MET A 66 9.90 -7.69 18.08
C MET A 66 10.87 -8.22 19.13
N THR A 67 10.44 -9.21 19.91
CA THR A 67 11.34 -9.92 20.85
C THR A 67 12.44 -10.70 20.13
N GLY A 68 12.23 -11.04 18.86
CA GLY A 68 13.14 -11.81 18.03
C GLY A 68 12.61 -12.00 16.61
N LEU A 69 13.18 -12.94 15.86
CA LEU A 69 12.88 -13.17 14.44
C LEU A 69 12.09 -14.46 14.17
N ASP A 70 11.82 -15.28 15.19
CA ASP A 70 11.06 -16.52 15.08
C ASP A 70 9.56 -16.24 15.29
N VAL A 71 8.82 -16.14 14.19
CA VAL A 71 7.37 -15.83 14.18
C VAL A 71 6.53 -16.84 15.00
N GLU A 72 7.05 -18.04 15.29
CA GLU A 72 6.36 -19.03 16.12
C GLU A 72 6.49 -18.78 17.62
N LYS A 73 7.53 -18.06 18.06
CA LYS A 73 7.83 -17.85 19.48
C LYS A 73 7.78 -16.38 19.86
N ASP A 74 8.31 -15.53 18.99
CA ASP A 74 8.47 -14.12 19.21
C ASP A 74 7.17 -13.35 19.00
N GLN A 75 7.09 -12.23 19.70
CA GLN A 75 5.92 -11.37 19.71
C GLN A 75 6.29 -9.94 19.31
N ILE A 76 5.29 -9.20 18.82
CA ILE A 76 5.41 -7.78 18.49
C ILE A 76 5.38 -6.97 19.78
N ILE A 77 6.33 -6.05 19.93
CA ILE A 77 6.48 -5.17 21.10
C ILE A 77 6.12 -3.73 20.78
N GLU A 78 6.57 -3.20 19.65
CA GLU A 78 6.23 -1.85 19.20
C GLU A 78 5.78 -1.92 17.74
N MET A 79 4.81 -1.09 17.38
CA MET A 79 4.38 -0.90 16.00
C MET A 79 4.14 0.58 15.76
N ALA A 80 4.70 1.09 14.67
CA ALA A 80 4.35 2.40 14.14
C ALA A 80 3.82 2.26 12.71
N CYS A 81 2.94 3.20 12.33
CA CYS A 81 2.42 3.27 10.97
C CYS A 81 2.43 4.71 10.46
N LEU A 82 2.74 4.90 9.18
CA LEU A 82 2.74 6.20 8.51
C LEU A 82 2.26 6.04 7.06
N ILE A 83 1.56 7.04 6.52
CA ILE A 83 1.09 7.01 5.13
C ILE A 83 1.81 8.08 4.31
N THR A 84 2.36 7.67 3.16
CA THR A 84 2.88 8.61 2.16
C THR A 84 2.12 8.55 0.86
N ASP A 85 2.25 9.61 0.06
CA ASP A 85 1.90 9.55 -1.36
C ASP A 85 2.98 8.79 -2.18
N CYS A 86 2.78 8.73 -3.50
CA CYS A 86 3.73 8.17 -4.46
C CYS A 86 5.08 8.92 -4.53
N ASN A 87 5.14 10.16 -4.04
CA ASN A 87 6.33 10.99 -4.06
C ASN A 87 7.11 10.95 -2.74
N LEU A 88 6.69 10.14 -1.78
CA LEU A 88 7.28 10.03 -0.44
C LEU A 88 6.99 11.24 0.46
N ASN A 89 5.92 12.00 0.16
CA ASN A 89 5.42 13.04 1.05
C ASN A 89 4.54 12.40 2.13
N ILE A 90 4.79 12.74 3.39
CA ILE A 90 4.01 12.25 4.53
C ILE A 90 2.63 12.90 4.48
N LEU A 91 1.58 12.08 4.39
CA LEU A 91 0.18 12.53 4.36
C LEU A 91 -0.47 12.44 5.74
N ALA A 92 -0.12 11.41 6.50
CA ALA A 92 -0.66 11.17 7.83
C ALA A 92 0.33 10.34 8.65
N GLU A 93 0.52 10.74 9.90
CA GLU A 93 1.20 9.94 10.91
C GLU A 93 0.15 9.12 11.66
N GLY A 94 0.36 7.81 11.70
CA GLY A 94 -0.53 6.87 12.36
C GLY A 94 -0.18 6.66 13.83
N PRO A 95 -0.88 5.72 14.48
CA PRO A 95 -0.56 5.35 15.85
C PRO A 95 0.87 4.79 15.95
N ASN A 96 1.54 5.12 17.04
CA ASN A 96 2.83 4.58 17.44
C ASN A 96 2.67 3.99 18.84
N VAL A 97 2.65 2.66 18.93
CA VAL A 97 2.20 1.98 20.14
C VAL A 97 3.10 0.83 20.53
N ILE A 98 3.34 0.74 21.85
CA ILE A 98 3.93 -0.41 22.51
C ILE A 98 2.83 -1.39 22.91
N ILE A 99 2.88 -2.58 22.33
CA ILE A 99 1.97 -3.70 22.60
C ILE A 99 2.40 -4.40 23.88
N LYS A 100 1.45 -4.57 24.82
CA LYS A 100 1.69 -5.26 26.09
C LYS A 100 2.00 -6.75 25.87
N GLN A 101 3.18 -7.18 26.35
CA GLN A 101 3.58 -8.58 26.48
C GLN A 101 3.47 -9.04 27.94
N PRO A 102 3.43 -10.35 28.24
CA PRO A 102 3.48 -10.84 29.61
C PRO A 102 4.75 -10.34 30.31
N ASP A 103 4.62 -9.99 31.59
CA ASP A 103 5.66 -9.29 32.35
C ASP A 103 7.00 -10.07 32.37
N GLU A 104 6.93 -11.41 32.28
CA GLU A 104 8.05 -12.34 32.14
C GLU A 104 8.96 -12.04 30.92
N LEU A 105 8.40 -11.50 29.83
CA LEU A 105 9.14 -11.07 28.63
C LEU A 105 9.60 -9.60 28.71
N LEU A 106 8.95 -8.79 29.56
CA LEU A 106 9.20 -7.35 29.70
C LEU A 106 10.27 -7.01 30.73
N GLU A 107 10.62 -7.93 31.65
CA GLU A 107 11.63 -7.72 32.69
C GLU A 107 13.03 -7.38 32.15
N GLY A 108 13.30 -7.65 30.86
CA GLY A 108 14.54 -7.28 30.17
C GLY A 108 14.54 -5.93 29.43
N MET A 109 13.46 -5.15 29.46
CA MET A 109 13.28 -3.97 28.59
C MET A 109 13.58 -2.62 29.27
N SER A 110 13.90 -1.62 28.44
CA SER A 110 14.24 -0.24 28.87
C SER A 110 13.07 0.47 29.57
N GLU A 111 13.38 1.42 30.45
CA GLU A 111 12.39 2.16 31.25
C GLU A 111 11.35 2.91 30.41
N TRP A 112 11.73 3.35 29.21
CA TRP A 112 10.83 4.02 28.26
C TRP A 112 9.70 3.08 27.76
N CYS A 113 10.02 1.79 27.55
CA CYS A 113 9.04 0.79 27.17
C CYS A 113 7.98 0.58 28.26
N LYS A 114 8.40 0.69 29.53
CA LYS A 114 7.53 0.56 30.70
C LYS A 114 6.56 1.73 30.87
N GLU A 115 7.00 2.94 30.54
CA GLU A 115 6.23 4.17 30.73
C GLU A 115 5.17 4.41 29.65
N HIS A 116 5.37 3.88 28.43
CA HIS A 116 4.48 4.09 27.28
C HIS A 116 3.63 2.84 26.91
N HIS A 117 3.46 1.91 27.85
CA HIS A 117 2.66 0.69 27.66
C HIS A 117 1.16 0.96 27.41
N GLY A 118 0.62 0.50 26.28
CA GLY A 118 -0.80 0.58 25.92
C GLY A 118 -1.39 -0.77 25.52
N LYS A 119 -2.69 -0.98 25.78
CA LYS A 119 -3.46 -2.11 25.19
C LYS A 119 -3.98 -1.66 23.82
N VAL A 120 -3.17 -1.75 22.79
CA VAL A 120 -3.65 -1.46 21.43
C VAL A 120 -3.86 -2.74 20.65
N THR A 121 -4.99 -2.74 19.97
CA THR A 121 -5.51 -3.86 19.18
C THR A 121 -5.28 -3.54 17.71
N GLU A 122 -5.13 -4.58 16.90
CA GLU A 122 -5.11 -4.53 15.42
C GLU A 122 -6.13 -3.51 14.82
N TYR A 123 -7.26 -3.33 15.49
CA TYR A 123 -8.33 -2.43 15.08
C TYR A 123 -7.91 -0.96 14.93
N GLU A 124 -6.99 -0.45 15.76
CA GLU A 124 -6.58 0.95 15.71
C GLU A 124 -5.82 1.25 14.42
N PHE A 125 -4.83 0.41 14.11
CA PHE A 125 -4.08 0.47 12.85
C PHE A 125 -4.98 0.24 11.65
N LEU A 126 -5.89 -0.74 11.72
CA LEU A 126 -6.86 -1.02 10.65
C LEU A 126 -7.79 0.17 10.38
N SER A 127 -8.30 0.80 11.44
CA SER A 127 -9.17 1.98 11.34
C SER A 127 -8.42 3.15 10.68
N PHE A 128 -7.17 3.38 11.09
CA PHE A 128 -6.30 4.40 10.50
C PHE A 128 -6.08 4.15 9.00
N VAL A 129 -5.61 2.96 8.59
CA VAL A 129 -5.33 2.70 7.18
C VAL A 129 -6.57 2.75 6.29
N ARG A 130 -7.75 2.38 6.81
CA ARG A 130 -9.03 2.48 6.09
C ARG A 130 -9.42 3.92 5.75
N GLN A 131 -9.05 4.88 6.58
CA GLN A 131 -9.31 6.30 6.33
C GLN A 131 -8.40 6.88 5.24
N HIS A 132 -7.22 6.29 5.05
CA HIS A 132 -6.17 6.83 4.18
C HIS A 132 -5.90 6.01 2.92
N THR A 133 -6.37 4.77 2.80
CA THR A 133 -6.05 3.89 1.67
C THR A 133 -7.25 3.07 1.21
N PRO A 134 -7.45 2.89 -0.10
CA PRO A 134 -8.45 1.97 -0.60
C PRO A 134 -8.03 0.51 -0.34
N PRO A 135 -8.99 -0.37 0.00
CA PRO A 135 -8.69 -1.76 0.36
C PRO A 135 -8.04 -2.52 -0.80
N GLY A 136 -6.98 -3.26 -0.49
CA GLY A 136 -6.28 -4.18 -1.38
C GLY A 136 -5.36 -3.52 -2.41
N GLN A 137 -5.12 -2.21 -2.36
CA GLN A 137 -4.38 -1.50 -3.41
C GLN A 137 -3.01 -0.98 -2.99
N CYS A 138 -2.87 -0.52 -1.74
CA CYS A 138 -1.62 0.08 -1.28
C CYS A 138 -0.66 -0.98 -0.71
N PRO A 139 0.61 -1.01 -1.14
CA PRO A 139 1.60 -1.95 -0.61
C PRO A 139 2.13 -1.50 0.76
N LEU A 140 2.61 -2.48 1.52
CA LEU A 140 3.42 -2.26 2.72
C LEU A 140 4.82 -1.76 2.31
N ALA A 141 5.36 -0.77 3.02
CA ALA A 141 6.64 -0.15 2.74
C ALA A 141 7.50 -0.06 4.00
N GLY A 142 8.82 -0.20 3.85
CA GLY A 142 9.76 -0.15 4.97
C GLY A 142 11.12 -0.73 4.62
N ASN A 143 12.04 -0.74 5.58
CA ASN A 143 13.32 -1.42 5.44
C ASN A 143 13.20 -2.86 5.94
N SER A 144 13.60 -3.83 5.12
CA SER A 144 13.47 -5.27 5.46
C SER A 144 12.03 -5.66 5.82
N VAL A 145 11.04 -4.95 5.28
CA VAL A 145 9.63 -5.03 5.67
C VAL A 145 8.98 -6.38 5.40
N HIS A 146 9.65 -7.27 4.65
CA HIS A 146 9.26 -8.66 4.53
C HIS A 146 9.31 -9.42 5.85
N ALA A 147 10.18 -9.02 6.80
CA ALA A 147 10.21 -9.56 8.15
C ALA A 147 8.95 -9.14 8.91
N ASP A 148 8.65 -7.84 8.93
CA ASP A 148 7.46 -7.28 9.58
C ASP A 148 6.18 -7.90 9.02
N LYS A 149 6.11 -8.03 7.69
CA LYS A 149 4.97 -8.65 7.01
C LYS A 149 4.68 -10.05 7.54
N ARG A 150 5.70 -10.86 7.86
CA ARG A 150 5.50 -12.22 8.39
C ARG A 150 4.83 -12.20 9.76
N PHE A 151 5.20 -11.26 10.61
CA PHE A 151 4.55 -11.06 11.90
C PHE A 151 3.11 -10.54 11.71
N LEU A 152 2.91 -9.55 10.84
CA LEU A 152 1.58 -9.00 10.56
C LEU A 152 0.63 -10.04 9.94
N ASP A 153 1.10 -10.89 9.03
CA ASP A 153 0.28 -11.95 8.42
C ASP A 153 -0.28 -12.92 9.48
N LYS A 154 0.46 -13.14 10.58
CA LYS A 154 0.05 -14.04 11.68
C LYS A 154 -0.76 -13.32 12.76
N TYR A 155 -0.26 -12.20 13.25
CA TYR A 155 -0.78 -11.50 14.43
C TYR A 155 -1.83 -10.42 14.09
N MET A 156 -1.82 -9.89 12.86
CA MET A 156 -2.73 -8.85 12.39
C MET A 156 -3.28 -9.14 10.97
N PRO A 157 -4.00 -10.26 10.77
CA PRO A 157 -4.45 -10.70 9.45
C PRO A 157 -5.50 -9.78 8.81
N GLN A 158 -6.35 -9.09 9.57
CA GLN A 158 -7.32 -8.13 9.06
C GLN A 158 -6.65 -6.85 8.57
N PHE A 159 -5.60 -6.40 9.27
CA PHE A 159 -4.75 -5.31 8.80
C PHE A 159 -4.12 -5.66 7.45
N MET A 160 -3.51 -6.84 7.34
CA MET A 160 -2.88 -7.28 6.10
C MET A 160 -3.87 -7.51 4.96
N TYR A 161 -5.09 -7.97 5.24
CA TYR A 161 -6.15 -8.12 4.24
C TYR A 161 -6.55 -6.79 3.58
N HIS A 162 -6.41 -5.67 4.29
CA HIS A 162 -6.66 -4.34 3.74
C HIS A 162 -5.54 -3.87 2.81
N LEU A 163 -4.33 -4.43 2.92
CA LEU A 163 -3.17 -4.03 2.13
C LEU A 163 -3.00 -4.89 0.87
N HIS A 164 -2.23 -4.39 -0.09
CA HIS A 164 -1.84 -5.18 -1.26
C HIS A 164 -0.78 -6.23 -0.87
N TYR A 165 -0.78 -7.38 -1.55
CA TYR A 165 0.17 -8.47 -1.27
C TYR A 165 1.65 -8.13 -1.55
N ARG A 166 1.91 -7.02 -2.26
CA ARG A 166 3.25 -6.58 -2.66
C ARG A 166 3.83 -5.69 -1.58
N ILE A 167 5.15 -5.64 -1.53
CA ILE A 167 5.89 -4.78 -0.62
C ILE A 167 6.83 -3.86 -1.39
N ILE A 168 7.14 -2.71 -0.80
CA ILE A 168 8.21 -1.81 -1.20
C ILE A 168 9.30 -1.91 -0.13
N ASP A 169 10.30 -2.76 -0.41
CA ASP A 169 11.39 -3.00 0.52
C ASP A 169 12.60 -2.13 0.16
N VAL A 170 12.88 -1.13 1.00
CA VAL A 170 13.99 -0.17 0.82
C VAL A 170 15.34 -0.90 0.86
N SER A 171 15.44 -1.99 1.64
CA SER A 171 16.67 -2.78 1.75
C SER A 171 17.04 -3.49 0.44
N THR A 172 16.05 -3.79 -0.41
CA THR A 172 16.31 -4.32 -1.76
C THR A 172 17.07 -3.28 -2.59
N ILE A 173 16.64 -2.03 -2.55
CA ILE A 173 17.30 -0.93 -3.29
C ILE A 173 18.67 -0.64 -2.70
N LYS A 174 18.80 -0.67 -1.37
CA LYS A 174 20.08 -0.56 -0.67
C LYS A 174 21.11 -1.59 -1.15
N GLU A 175 20.72 -2.86 -1.24
CA GLU A 175 21.60 -3.94 -1.66
C GLU A 175 21.98 -3.84 -3.15
N LEU A 176 21.09 -3.33 -4.01
CA LEU A 176 21.39 -3.02 -5.40
C LEU A 176 22.34 -1.82 -5.52
N SER A 177 22.08 -0.74 -4.78
CA SER A 177 22.94 0.44 -4.72
C SER A 177 24.36 0.05 -4.31
N ARG A 178 24.51 -0.80 -3.28
CA ARG A 178 25.81 -1.27 -2.79
C ARG A 178 26.64 -1.99 -3.85
N ARG A 179 26.00 -2.68 -4.80
CA ARG A 179 26.68 -3.47 -5.86
C ARG A 179 26.89 -2.69 -7.14
N TRP A 180 25.91 -1.89 -7.54
CA TRP A 180 25.89 -1.23 -8.85
C TRP A 180 26.35 0.23 -8.79
N PHE A 181 26.22 0.87 -7.62
CA PHE A 181 26.48 2.29 -7.38
C PHE A 181 27.27 2.48 -6.07
N PRO A 182 28.50 1.93 -5.97
CA PRO A 182 29.25 1.88 -4.72
C PRO A 182 29.69 3.26 -4.21
N GLU A 183 29.88 4.24 -5.11
CA GLU A 183 30.27 5.60 -4.72
C GLU A 183 29.08 6.36 -4.13
N GLU A 184 27.90 6.26 -4.75
CA GLU A 184 26.65 6.81 -4.26
C GLU A 184 26.21 6.13 -2.96
N TYR A 185 26.49 4.82 -2.80
CA TYR A 185 26.19 4.08 -1.59
C TYR A 185 26.95 4.63 -0.36
N LYS A 186 28.20 5.06 -0.51
CA LYS A 186 29.01 5.63 0.60
C LYS A 186 28.41 6.94 1.14
N MET A 187 27.62 7.63 0.32
CA MET A 187 27.02 8.91 0.62
C MET A 187 25.58 8.78 1.17
N VAL A 188 25.06 7.55 1.32
CA VAL A 188 23.75 7.29 1.92
C VAL A 188 23.73 7.83 3.36
N PRO A 189 22.67 8.56 3.78
CA PRO A 189 22.55 9.04 5.14
C PRO A 189 22.65 7.91 6.17
N HIS A 190 23.49 8.09 7.18
CA HIS A 190 23.57 7.16 8.29
C HIS A 190 22.30 7.24 9.14
N LYS A 191 21.70 6.07 9.40
CA LYS A 191 20.63 5.92 10.38
C LYS A 191 21.16 6.20 11.78
N LYS A 192 20.40 6.93 12.58
CA LYS A 192 20.71 7.13 14.00
C LYS A 192 20.43 5.86 14.81
N ALA A 193 19.62 4.95 14.27
CA ALA A 193 19.28 3.66 14.87
C ALA A 193 18.82 3.84 16.32
N THR A 194 17.84 4.73 16.53
CA THR A 194 17.30 5.00 17.87
C THR A 194 16.43 3.86 18.40
N HIS A 195 16.18 2.82 17.61
CA HIS A 195 15.33 1.66 17.95
C HIS A 195 13.93 2.10 18.36
N ARG A 196 13.36 3.00 17.57
CA ARG A 196 12.04 3.57 17.80
C ARG A 196 11.30 3.54 16.50
N ALA A 197 10.27 2.70 16.43
CA ALA A 197 9.59 2.35 15.20
C ALA A 197 9.21 3.57 14.33
N LEU A 198 8.65 4.63 14.92
CA LEU A 198 8.27 5.83 14.16
C LEU A 198 9.46 6.58 13.56
N GLU A 199 10.59 6.68 14.28
CA GLU A 199 11.78 7.36 13.76
C GLU A 199 12.48 6.49 12.71
N ASP A 200 12.51 5.17 12.92
CA ASP A 200 13.07 4.22 11.95
C ASP A 200 12.29 4.20 10.62
N ILE A 201 10.97 4.43 10.65
CA ILE A 201 10.15 4.70 9.45
C ILE A 201 10.62 5.99 8.76
N ARG A 202 10.77 7.09 9.50
CA ARG A 202 11.18 8.39 8.91
C ARG A 202 12.57 8.30 8.31
N GLU A 203 13.49 7.59 8.94
CA GLU A 203 14.82 7.33 8.40
C GLU A 203 14.76 6.47 7.13
N SER A 204 13.89 5.46 7.11
CA SER A 204 13.68 4.61 5.92
C SER A 204 13.09 5.39 4.73
N ILE A 205 12.21 6.35 4.98
CA ILE A 205 11.68 7.26 3.94
C ILE A 205 12.79 8.14 3.40
N LYS A 206 13.60 8.76 4.27
CA LYS A 206 14.74 9.59 3.87
C LYS A 206 15.77 8.79 3.06
N GLU A 207 16.02 7.54 3.45
CA GLU A 207 16.90 6.64 2.71
C GLU A 207 16.35 6.36 1.30
N LEU A 208 15.05 6.08 1.16
CA LEU A 208 14.44 5.87 -0.16
C LEU A 208 14.41 7.14 -1.01
N GLN A 209 14.19 8.30 -0.41
CA GLN A 209 14.30 9.61 -1.08
C GLN A 209 15.72 9.83 -1.63
N TYR A 210 16.74 9.48 -0.84
CA TYR A 210 18.13 9.53 -1.27
C TYR A 210 18.38 8.64 -2.49
N TYR A 211 17.94 7.38 -2.47
CA TYR A 211 18.11 6.50 -3.63
C TYR A 211 17.39 7.06 -4.86
N ARG A 212 16.15 7.52 -4.70
CA ARG A 212 15.37 8.13 -5.80
C ARG A 212 16.11 9.31 -6.46
N ALA A 213 16.82 10.11 -5.68
CA ALA A 213 17.55 11.27 -6.20
C ALA A 213 18.88 10.92 -6.89
N ASN A 214 19.58 9.86 -6.45
CA ASN A 214 20.97 9.62 -6.84
C ASN A 214 21.16 8.44 -7.81
N ILE A 215 20.40 7.35 -7.67
CA ILE A 215 20.62 6.12 -8.46
C ILE A 215 19.50 5.83 -9.47
N PHE A 216 18.35 6.48 -9.35
CA PHE A 216 17.27 6.37 -10.32
C PHE A 216 17.40 7.45 -11.40
N LYS A 217 16.94 7.11 -12.61
CA LYS A 217 16.88 8.08 -13.71
C LYS A 217 15.96 9.24 -13.31
N ALA A 218 16.43 10.47 -13.52
CA ALA A 218 15.61 11.66 -13.34
C ALA A 218 14.34 11.58 -14.19
N SER A 219 13.18 11.79 -13.56
CA SER A 219 11.87 11.83 -14.21
C SER A 219 11.41 13.28 -14.33
N GLU A 220 11.05 13.72 -15.54
CA GLU A 220 10.41 15.03 -15.76
C GLU A 220 8.91 15.03 -15.37
N LYS A 221 8.34 13.87 -15.01
CA LYS A 221 6.92 13.73 -14.66
C LYS A 221 6.77 13.59 -13.14
N ASN A 222 6.19 14.61 -12.51
CA ASN A 222 5.73 14.53 -11.12
C ASN A 222 4.48 13.66 -11.04
N CYS A 223 4.44 12.74 -10.08
CA CYS A 223 3.21 12.03 -9.74
C CYS A 223 2.20 13.06 -9.21
N THR A 224 1.10 13.28 -9.91
CA THR A 224 0.15 14.38 -9.65
C THR A 224 -0.51 14.21 -8.29
N ILE A 225 -0.24 15.15 -7.38
CA ILE A 225 -0.88 15.25 -6.06
C ILE A 225 -2.32 15.74 -6.28
N VAL A 226 -3.31 15.01 -5.75
CA VAL A 226 -4.69 15.49 -5.65
C VAL A 226 -5.01 15.71 -4.18
N GLU A 227 -4.81 16.94 -3.71
CA GLU A 227 -5.27 17.38 -2.39
C GLU A 227 -6.73 17.86 -2.48
N ASN A 228 -7.55 17.39 -1.54
CA ASN A 228 -8.90 17.89 -1.32
C ASN A 228 -8.83 19.17 -0.45
N GLY A 229 -9.22 20.34 -0.98
CA GLY A 229 -9.73 21.44 -0.15
C GLY A 229 -9.34 22.88 -0.49
N ALA A 230 -10.34 23.63 -0.95
CA ALA A 230 -10.57 25.08 -0.78
C ALA A 230 -9.57 26.12 -1.36
N ARG A 231 -9.78 26.50 -2.63
CA ARG A 231 -9.43 27.85 -3.12
C ARG A 231 -10.53 28.83 -2.73
N THR A 232 -10.27 29.72 -1.78
CA THR A 232 -10.94 31.03 -1.75
C THR A 232 -10.22 31.94 -2.73
N ASN A 233 -10.87 32.22 -3.86
CA ASN A 233 -10.43 33.26 -4.78
C ASN A 233 -10.73 34.62 -4.15
N SER A 234 -9.71 35.35 -3.69
CA SER A 234 -9.78 36.82 -3.65
C SER A 234 -8.91 37.37 -4.78
N LYS A 235 -9.57 37.73 -5.88
CA LYS A 235 -9.01 38.67 -6.86
C LYS A 235 -8.92 40.03 -6.18
N THR A 236 -7.74 40.63 -6.17
CA THR A 236 -7.62 42.09 -6.14
C THR A 236 -6.74 42.50 -7.31
N HIS A 237 -7.39 43.13 -8.28
CA HIS A 237 -6.76 44.05 -9.21
C HIS A 237 -6.03 45.15 -8.40
N PHE A 238 -4.79 45.45 -8.75
CA PHE A 238 -4.31 46.74 -9.25
C PHE A 238 -2.90 46.57 -9.82
#